data_AF-A0A2G6FIN6-F1
#
_entry.id   AF-A0A2G6FIN6-F1
#
_cell.length_a   1.000
_cell.length_b   1.000
_cell.length_c   1.000
_cell.angle_alpha   90.00
_cell.angle_beta   90.00
_cell.angle_gamma   90.00
#
_symmetry.space_group_name_H-M   'P 1'
#
loop_
_entity.id
_entity.type
_entity.pdbx_description
1 polymer ?
#
loop_
_entity_poly.entity_id
_entity_poly.type
_entity_poly.pdbx_seq_one_letter_code
_entity_poly.pdbx_strand_id
1 'polypeptide(L)'
;MAFIFSIFLIKPASFCFLDEIDAPLDEANVLRFNELIKTIGERSQIVMITHNKRSMEFAETLFGVTMPQKGLSKIVSVNFNQTVN
;
A
#
# COMPACT_ATOMS: atom_id res chain seq x y z
N MET A 1 -8.57 5.36 -12.00
CA MET A 1 -7.94 4.07 -11.63
C MET A 1 -7.53 3.27 -12.87
N ALA A 2 -8.46 2.66 -13.62
CA ALA A 2 -8.14 1.72 -14.69
C ALA A 2 -7.12 2.23 -15.74
N PHE A 3 -7.25 3.47 -16.22
CA PHE A 3 -6.32 4.04 -17.19
C PHE A 3 -4.88 4.14 -16.66
N ILE A 4 -4.71 4.65 -15.44
CA ILE A 4 -3.40 4.77 -14.78
C ILE A 4 -2.76 3.39 -14.64
N PHE A 5 -3.51 2.39 -14.18
CA PHE A 5 -2.98 1.03 -14.04
C PHE A 5 -2.65 0.38 -15.38
N SER A 6 -3.40 0.66 -16.45
CA SER A 6 -3.07 0.16 -17.78
C SER A 6 -1.70 0.64 -18.27
N ILE A 7 -1.32 1.89 -17.95
CA ILE A 7 0.00 2.43 -18.25
C ILE A 7 1.08 1.72 -17.42
N PHE A 8 0.84 1.51 -16.13
CA PHE A 8 1.78 0.79 -15.25
C PHE A 8 2.01 -0.66 -15.66
N LEU A 9 0.99 -1.35 -16.19
CA LEU A 9 1.12 -2.73 -16.68
C LEU A 9 1.97 -2.82 -17.96
N ILE A 10 1.93 -1.79 -18.81
CA ILE A 10 2.72 -1.74 -20.05
C ILE A 10 4.15 -1.31 -19.77
N LYS A 11 4.34 -0.32 -18.90
CA LYS A 11 5.66 0.23 -18.55
C LYS A 11 5.77 0.33 -17.03
N PRO A 12 6.17 -0.76 -16.35
CA PRO A 12 6.30 -0.77 -14.89
C PRO A 12 7.42 0.18 -14.47
N ALA A 13 7.13 1.04 -13.50
CA ALA A 13 8.13 1.87 -12.85
C ALA A 13 8.89 1.04 -11.79
N SER A 14 10.15 1.35 -11.51
CA SER A 14 10.88 0.65 -10.42
C SER A 14 10.20 0.84 -9.06
N PHE A 15 9.56 1.99 -8.85
CA PHE A 15 8.82 2.34 -7.63
C PHE A 15 7.47 3.00 -7.99
N CYS A 16 6.45 2.72 -7.20
CA CYS A 16 5.12 3.31 -7.32
C CYS A 16 4.66 3.83 -5.95
N PHE A 17 4.40 5.13 -5.86
CA PHE A 17 3.87 5.79 -4.66
C PHE A 17 2.38 6.09 -4.84
N LEU A 18 1.56 5.61 -3.91
CA LEU A 18 0.10 5.72 -3.97
C LEU A 18 -0.39 6.32 -2.65
N ASP A 19 -1.04 7.48 -2.70
CA ASP A 19 -1.51 8.18 -1.50
C ASP A 19 -3.04 8.23 -1.46
N GLU A 20 -3.62 7.55 -0.46
CA GLU A 20 -5.06 7.43 -0.17
C GLU A 20 -5.97 7.12 -1.36
N ILE A 21 -5.43 6.46 -2.38
CA ILE A 21 -6.18 6.24 -3.63
C ILE A 21 -7.37 5.29 -3.45
N ASP A 22 -7.35 4.47 -2.41
CA ASP A 22 -8.40 3.52 -2.05
C ASP A 22 -9.51 4.14 -1.18
N ALA A 23 -9.37 5.39 -0.73
CA ALA A 23 -10.37 6.10 0.07
C ALA A 23 -11.78 6.17 -0.57
N PRO A 24 -11.97 6.34 -1.90
CA PRO A 24 -13.29 6.38 -2.51
C PRO A 24 -13.87 5.00 -2.86
N LEU A 25 -13.15 3.90 -2.57
CA LEU A 25 -13.56 2.55 -2.95
C LEU A 25 -14.43 1.90 -1.85
N ASP A 26 -15.44 1.14 -2.27
CA ASP A 26 -16.16 0.23 -1.38
C ASP A 26 -15.32 -1.03 -1.07
N GLU A 27 -15.77 -1.83 -0.10
CA GLU A 27 -15.03 -3.01 0.36
C GLU A 27 -14.72 -4.01 -0.77
N ALA A 28 -15.67 -4.24 -1.68
CA ALA A 28 -15.49 -5.16 -2.80
C ALA A 28 -14.43 -4.66 -3.79
N ASN A 29 -14.40 -3.36 -4.07
CA ASN A 29 -13.44 -2.76 -4.98
C ASN A 29 -12.06 -2.58 -4.34
N VAL A 30 -11.96 -2.41 -3.02
CA VAL A 30 -10.68 -2.43 -2.29
C VAL A 30 -9.99 -3.77 -2.45
N LEU A 31 -10.71 -4.89 -2.36
CA LEU A 31 -10.13 -6.22 -2.56
C LEU A 31 -9.55 -6.39 -3.98
N ARG A 32 -10.34 -6.04 -5.00
CA ARG A 32 -9.90 -6.11 -6.41
C ARG A 32 -8.70 -5.19 -6.67
N PHE A 33 -8.71 -4.02 -6.05
CA PHE A 33 -7.61 -3.08 -6.13
C PHE A 33 -6.33 -3.66 -5.50
N ASN A 34 -6.42 -4.29 -4.32
CA ASN A 34 -5.27 -4.92 -3.66
C ASN A 34 -4.68 -6.08 -4.48
N GLU A 35 -5.53 -6.89 -5.13
CA GLU A 35 -5.07 -7.94 -6.05
C GLU A 35 -4.29 -7.37 -7.25
N LEU A 36 -4.78 -6.27 -7.82
CA LEU A 36 -4.09 -5.57 -8.90
C LEU A 36 -2.75 -4.99 -8.44
N ILE A 37 -2.72 -4.34 -7.27
CA ILE A 37 -1.48 -3.80 -6.69
C ILE A 37 -0.47 -4.91 -6.43
N LYS A 38 -0.90 -6.07 -5.93
CA LYS A 38 -0.03 -7.24 -5.74
C LYS A 38 0.59 -7.70 -7.05
N THR A 39 -0.20 -7.74 -8.13
CA THR A 39 0.27 -8.10 -9.47
C THR A 39 1.30 -7.10 -10.01
N ILE A 40 1.07 -5.80 -9.84
CA ILE A 40 2.04 -4.75 -10.21
C ILE A 40 3.30 -4.88 -9.33
N GLY A 41 3.12 -5.25 -8.06
CA GLY A 41 4.16 -5.49 -7.06
C GLY A 41 5.22 -6.52 -7.47
N GLU A 42 4.88 -7.45 -8.35
CA GLU A 42 5.83 -8.45 -8.88
C GLU A 42 6.95 -7.81 -9.70
N ARG A 43 6.72 -6.61 -10.26
CA ARG A 43 7.65 -5.90 -11.15
C ARG A 43 8.05 -4.51 -10.66
N SER A 44 7.35 -4.00 -9.64
CA SER A 44 7.50 -2.64 -9.13
C SER A 44 7.41 -2.63 -7.62
N GLN A 45 8.28 -1.90 -6.93
CA GLN A 45 8.11 -1.72 -5.50
C GLN A 45 6.96 -0.75 -5.22
N ILE A 46 5.99 -1.19 -4.43
CA ILE A 46 4.82 -0.39 -4.06
C ILE A 46 5.03 0.24 -2.68
N VAL A 47 4.82 1.55 -2.60
CA VAL A 47 4.70 2.29 -1.35
C VAL A 47 3.31 2.92 -1.32
N MET A 48 2.45 2.40 -0.45
CA MET A 48 1.07 2.88 -0.32
C MET A 48 0.86 3.55 1.03
N ILE A 49 0.30 4.76 1.01
CA ILE A 49 -0.20 5.47 2.18
C ILE A 49 -1.71 5.30 2.19
N THR A 50 -2.23 4.71 3.26
CA THR A 50 -3.67 4.46 3.41
C THR A 50 -4.05 4.28 4.88
N HIS A 51 -5.30 4.58 5.19
CA HIS A 51 -5.94 4.24 6.47
C HIS A 51 -6.93 3.06 6.34
N ASN A 52 -7.05 2.45 5.16
CA ASN A 52 -7.95 1.31 4.92
C ASN A 52 -7.36 0.01 5.48
N LYS A 53 -8.07 -0.61 6.43
CA LYS A 53 -7.63 -1.84 7.11
C LYS A 53 -7.42 -3.00 6.15
N ARG A 54 -8.32 -3.17 5.17
CA ARG A 54 -8.21 -4.24 4.17
C ARG A 54 -6.97 -4.06 3.30
N SER A 55 -6.61 -2.84 2.94
CA SER A 55 -5.38 -2.56 2.18
C SER A 55 -4.12 -2.80 3.03
N MET A 56 -4.14 -2.38 4.31
CA MET A 56 -3.03 -2.63 5.23
C MET A 56 -2.75 -4.12 5.47
N GLU A 57 -3.78 -4.96 5.52
CA GLU A 57 -3.66 -6.42 5.70
C GLU A 57 -2.92 -7.12 4.55
N PHE A 58 -2.88 -6.54 3.35
CA PHE A 58 -2.24 -7.12 2.17
C PHE A 58 -0.76 -6.72 2.02
N ALA A 59 -0.27 -5.78 2.82
CA ALA A 59 1.12 -5.33 2.77
C ALA A 59 2.06 -6.38 3.39
N GLU A 60 3.29 -6.49 2.87
CA GLU A 60 4.33 -7.34 3.46
C GLU A 60 4.95 -6.69 4.71
N THR A 61 5.04 -5.36 4.72
CA THR A 61 5.57 -4.56 5.82
C THR A 61 4.70 -3.33 5.99
N LEU A 62 4.31 -3.04 7.23
CA LEU A 62 3.60 -1.82 7.60
C LEU A 62 4.55 -0.85 8.29
N PHE A 63 4.44 0.41 7.90
CA PHE A 63 5.08 1.53 8.58
C PHE A 63 3.98 2.41 9.18
N GLY A 64 3.94 2.51 10.50
CA GLY A 64 3.06 3.41 11.23
C GLY A 64 3.77 4.72 11.52
N VAL A 65 3.12 5.84 11.23
CA VAL A 65 3.60 7.18 11.63
C VAL A 65 2.78 7.63 12.84
N THR A 66 3.45 7.88 13.96
CA THR A 66 2.84 8.30 15.23
C THR A 66 3.35 9.67 15.66
N MET A 67 2.60 10.38 16.51
CA MET A 67 3.00 11.68 17.03
C MET A 67 2.97 11.66 18.57
N PRO A 68 3.97 11.05 19.23
CA PRO A 68 3.99 10.93 20.70
C PRO A 68 4.13 12.30 21.38
N GLN A 69 4.74 13.27 20.71
CA GLN A 69 4.83 14.66 21.12
C GLN A 69 4.36 15.54 19.98
N LYS A 70 3.62 16.61 20.29
CA LYS A 70 3.02 17.49 19.29
C LYS A 70 4.10 18.05 18.36
N GLY A 71 3.94 17.81 17.06
CA GLY A 71 4.86 18.27 16.02
C GLY A 71 6.10 17.38 15.80
N LEU A 72 6.25 16.28 16.54
CA LEU A 72 7.33 15.31 16.35
C LEU A 72 6.78 13.96 15.91
N SER A 73 6.96 13.64 14.64
CA SER A 73 6.60 12.33 14.08
C SER A 73 7.63 11.28 14.44
N LYS A 74 7.17 10.06 14.75
CA LYS A 74 7.98 8.88 14.99
C LYS A 74 7.44 7.70 14.18
N ILE A 75 8.34 7.00 13.50
CA ILE A 75 8.01 5.82 12.70
C ILE A 75 8.10 4.57 13.57
N VAL A 76 7.13 3.68 13.42
CA VAL A 76 7.14 2.30 13.91
C VAL A 76 6.95 1.36 12.72
N SER A 77 7.49 0.14 12.77
CA SER A 77 7.34 -0.82 11.67
C SER A 77 6.99 -2.21 12.19
N VAL A 78 6.24 -2.93 11.35
CA VAL A 78 5.90 -4.35 11.55
C VAL A 78 6.13 -5.05 10.22
N ASN A 79 6.86 -6.17 10.24
CA ASN A 79 7.04 -7.02 9.08
C ASN A 79 6.20 -8.29 9.27
N PHE A 80 5.28 -8.57 8.34
CA PHE A 80 4.36 -9.71 8.46
C PHE A 80 4.98 -11.03 7.97
N ASN A 81 6.07 -10.99 7.22
CA ASN A 81 6.83 -12.17 6.79
C ASN A 81 7.83 -12.66 7.86
N GLN A 82 8.12 -11.85 8.88
CA GLN A 82 8.86 -12.29 10.05
C GLN A 82 7.91 -12.94 11.06
N THR A 83 7.62 -14.22 10.84
CA THR A 83 7.08 -15.07 11.91
C THR A 83 8.05 -15.01 13.10
N VAL A 84 7.56 -14.51 14.22
CA VAL A 84 8.25 -14.56 15.51
C VAL A 84 8.51 -16.03 15.84
N ASN A 85 9.79 -16.43 15.85
CA ASN A 85 10.24 -17.54 16.68
C ASN A 85 10.54 -17.00 18.08
#